data_AF-A0A0J6Z2R9-F1
#
_entry.id   AF-A0A0J6Z2R9-F1
#
_cell.length_a   1.000
_cell.length_b   1.000
_cell.length_c   1.000
_cell.angle_alpha   90.00
_cell.angle_beta   90.00
_cell.angle_gamma   90.00
#
_symmetry.space_group_name_H-M   'P 1'
#
loop_
_entity.id
_entity.type
_entity.pdbx_description
1 polymer ?
#
loop_
_entity_poly.entity_id
_entity_poly.type
_entity_poly.pdbx_seq_one_letter_code
_entity_poly.pdbx_strand_id
1 'polypeptide(L)'
;MSTGSRGRMPATWRQAVAEDSGEYEWIPLRLPPDVTRVSASVRLSIEAEYRGWELTRVRLYTDGSRRVLLRRKKRGDATQNPDQPAL
;
A
#
# COMPACT_ATOMS: atom_id res chain seq x y z
N MET A 1 7.98 -18.11 2.05
CA MET A 1 6.78 -17.25 1.91
C MET A 1 6.93 -16.09 2.89
N SER A 2 7.33 -14.90 2.42
CA SER A 2 7.51 -13.75 3.32
C SER A 2 6.14 -13.15 3.62
N THR A 3 5.57 -13.50 4.77
CA THR A 3 4.48 -12.75 5.39
C THR A 3 5.00 -11.34 5.63
N GLY A 4 4.66 -10.40 4.74
CA GLY A 4 5.03 -9.00 4.89
C GLY A 4 4.60 -8.54 6.28
N SER A 5 5.58 -8.30 7.15
CA SER A 5 5.31 -7.79 8.49
C SER A 5 4.59 -6.46 8.29
N ARG A 6 3.28 -6.42 8.53
CA ARG A 6 2.48 -5.19 8.54
C ARG A 6 2.97 -4.37 9.74
N GLY A 7 4.11 -3.73 9.57
CA GLY A 7 4.83 -3.04 10.61
C GLY A 7 4.06 -1.80 11.03
N ARG A 8 4.08 -1.49 12.32
CA ARG A 8 3.51 -0.25 12.86
C ARG A 8 4.02 0.96 12.05
N MET A 9 3.12 1.72 11.47
CA MET A 9 3.45 2.85 10.60
C MET A 9 3.98 4.07 11.40
N PRO A 10 4.92 4.90 10.88
CA PRO A 10 5.34 6.16 11.50
C PRO A 10 4.18 7.13 11.73
N ALA A 11 4.25 7.97 12.77
CA ALA A 11 3.18 8.90 13.12
C ALA A 11 2.86 9.91 11.99
N THR A 12 3.89 10.45 11.34
CA THR A 12 3.76 11.40 10.22
C THR A 12 3.04 10.81 9.01
N TRP A 13 2.96 9.48 8.90
CA TRP A 13 2.23 8.80 7.84
C TRP A 13 0.78 8.50 8.22
N ARG A 14 0.46 8.43 9.50
CA ARG A 14 -0.93 8.25 9.96
C ARG A 14 -1.81 9.42 9.56
N GLN A 15 -1.27 10.64 9.61
CA GLN A 15 -2.00 11.83 9.18
C GLN A 15 -2.40 11.75 7.71
N ALA A 16 -1.46 11.40 6.82
CA ALA A 16 -1.75 11.24 5.39
C ALA A 16 -2.73 10.11 5.09
N VAL A 17 -2.66 9.02 5.84
CA VAL A 17 -3.68 7.95 5.73
C VAL A 17 -5.04 8.44 6.21
N ALA A 18 -5.10 9.25 7.27
CA ALA A 18 -6.36 9.77 7.80
C ALA A 18 -7.06 10.72 6.81
N GLU A 19 -6.29 11.63 6.18
CA GLU A 19 -6.76 12.60 5.18
C GLU A 19 -7.54 11.93 4.04
N ASP A 20 -7.02 10.83 3.48
CA ASP A 20 -7.59 10.16 2.31
C ASP A 20 -8.17 8.76 2.62
N SER A 21 -8.47 8.48 3.89
CA SER A 21 -8.93 7.15 4.34
C SER A 21 -10.27 6.71 3.73
N GLY A 22 -11.08 7.64 3.24
CA GLY A 22 -12.35 7.37 2.58
C GLY A 22 -12.17 6.79 1.17
N GLU A 23 -11.32 7.40 0.36
CA GLU A 23 -11.13 7.07 -1.06
C GLU A 23 -10.08 5.97 -1.30
N TYR A 24 -9.08 5.86 -0.44
CA TYR A 24 -7.94 4.96 -0.65
C TYR A 24 -7.82 3.86 0.41
N GLU A 25 -7.42 2.68 -0.04
CA GLU A 25 -6.90 1.59 0.79
C GLU A 25 -5.39 1.80 0.96
N TRP A 26 -4.87 1.57 2.17
CA TRP A 26 -3.47 1.84 2.51
C TRP A 26 -2.80 0.61 3.13
N ILE A 27 -1.57 0.29 2.70
CA ILE A 27 -0.76 -0.80 3.27
C ILE A 27 0.62 -0.30 3.67
N PRO A 28 0.97 -0.36 4.97
CA PRO A 28 2.34 -0.18 5.43
C PRO A 28 3.13 -1.49 5.31
N LEU A 29 4.27 -1.44 4.62
CA LEU A 29 5.23 -2.53 4.53
C LEU A 29 6.54 -2.16 5.23
N ARG A 30 7.16 -3.15 5.87
CA ARG A 30 8.55 -3.08 6.30
C ARG A 30 9.39 -4.05 5.46
N LEU A 31 10.38 -3.51 4.77
CA LEU A 31 11.40 -4.27 4.06
C LEU A 31 12.61 -4.41 4.98
N PRO A 32 13.06 -5.64 5.26
CA PRO A 32 14.26 -5.87 6.05
C PRO A 32 15.53 -5.49 5.25
N PRO A 33 16.67 -5.29 5.94
CA PRO A 33 17.90 -4.77 5.32
C PRO A 33 18.55 -5.71 4.29
N ASP A 34 18.29 -7.01 4.38
CA ASP A 34 18.75 -8.04 3.44
C ASP A 34 18.05 -7.97 2.08
N VAL A 35 16.88 -7.32 2.01
CA VAL A 35 16.23 -7.04 0.74
C VAL A 35 17.03 -5.94 0.06
N THR A 36 17.54 -6.22 -1.14
CA THR A 36 18.26 -5.22 -1.92
C THR A 36 17.34 -4.12 -2.46
N ARG A 37 17.91 -3.01 -2.93
CA ARG A 37 17.14 -1.97 -3.62
C ARG A 37 16.45 -2.50 -4.88
N VAL A 38 17.20 -3.24 -5.71
CA VAL A 38 16.70 -3.80 -6.97
C VAL A 38 15.55 -4.77 -6.74
N SER A 39 15.70 -5.73 -5.82
CA SER A 39 14.64 -6.69 -5.51
C SER A 39 13.39 -6.02 -4.94
N ALA A 40 13.56 -4.98 -4.12
CA ALA A 40 12.42 -4.19 -3.63
C ALA A 40 11.71 -3.47 -4.79
N SER A 41 12.45 -2.79 -5.67
CA SER A 41 11.87 -2.08 -6.82
C SER A 41 11.08 -3.01 -7.70
N VAL A 42 11.63 -4.17 -8.09
CA VAL A 42 10.94 -5.14 -8.94
C VAL A 42 9.63 -5.61 -8.28
N ARG A 43 9.66 -5.97 -6.99
CA ARG A 43 8.45 -6.42 -6.28
C ARG A 43 7.38 -5.33 -6.20
N LEU A 44 7.79 -4.10 -5.90
CA LEU A 44 6.86 -2.97 -5.80
C LEU A 44 6.28 -2.59 -7.18
N SER A 45 7.07 -2.67 -8.24
CA SER A 45 6.59 -2.45 -9.61
C SER A 45 5.56 -3.50 -10.03
N ILE A 46 5.77 -4.77 -9.66
CA ILE A 46 4.79 -5.84 -9.92
C ILE A 46 3.47 -5.57 -9.19
N GLU A 47 3.52 -5.16 -7.92
CA GLU A 47 2.31 -4.81 -7.16
C GLU A 47 1.60 -3.58 -7.76
N ALA A 48 2.34 -2.61 -8.29
CA ALA A 48 1.78 -1.46 -8.98
C ALA A 48 1.06 -1.85 -10.28
N GLU A 49 1.77 -2.58 -11.13
CA GLU A 49 1.28 -2.98 -12.45
C GLU A 49 0.06 -3.88 -12.36
N TYR A 50 0.13 -4.92 -11.53
CA TYR A 50 -0.86 -6.00 -11.55
C TYR A 50 -1.89 -5.94 -10.44
N ARG A 51 -1.67 -5.14 -9.39
CA ARG A 51 -2.59 -5.05 -8.24
C ARG A 51 -3.10 -3.64 -7.96
N GLY A 52 -2.66 -2.66 -8.74
CA GLY A 52 -3.06 -1.26 -8.62
C GLY A 52 -2.51 -0.58 -7.37
N TRP A 53 -1.40 -1.06 -6.82
CA TRP A 53 -0.75 -0.43 -5.67
C TRP A 53 0.22 0.66 -6.08
N GLU A 54 -0.07 1.89 -5.70
CA GLU A 54 0.83 3.02 -5.91
C GLU A 54 1.78 3.18 -4.73
N LEU A 55 3.05 3.48 -5.04
CA LEU A 55 4.04 3.84 -4.03
C LEU A 55 3.90 5.31 -3.63
N THR A 56 3.54 5.60 -2.37
CA THR A 56 3.33 6.98 -1.90
C THR A 56 4.49 7.51 -1.06
N ARG A 57 5.03 6.70 -0.15
CA ARG A 57 6.10 7.14 0.77
C ARG A 57 7.11 6.03 1.00
N VAL A 58 8.38 6.42 1.14
CA VAL A 58 9.48 5.54 1.48
C VAL A 58 10.31 6.20 2.59
N ARG A 59 10.74 5.40 3.58
CA ARG A 59 11.70 5.84 4.58
C ARG A 59 12.75 4.76 4.81
N LEU A 60 14.02 5.13 4.59
CA LEU A 60 15.18 4.32 4.95
C LEU A 60 15.56 4.61 6.41
N TYR A 61 15.93 3.57 7.15
CA TYR A 61 16.44 3.64 8.51
C TYR A 61 17.93 3.29 8.55
N THR A 62 18.59 3.68 9.62
CA THR A 62 20.03 3.44 9.84
C THR A 62 20.38 1.96 9.99
N ASP A 63 19.42 1.13 10.39
CA ASP A 63 19.53 -0.34 10.42
C ASP A 63 19.43 -0.98 9.02
N GLY A 64 19.36 -0.18 7.96
CA GLY A 64 19.20 -0.60 6.57
C GLY A 64 17.77 -1.05 6.22
N SER A 65 16.87 -1.14 7.20
CA SER A 65 15.47 -1.46 6.94
C SER A 65 14.77 -0.28 6.27
N ARG A 66 13.74 -0.59 5.48
CA ARG A 66 12.93 0.41 4.79
C ARG A 66 11.48 0.25 5.18
N ARG A 67 10.78 1.34 5.41
CA ARG A 67 9.32 1.34 5.42
C ARG A 67 8.81 1.92 4.12
N VAL A 68 7.71 1.33 3.66
CA VAL A 68 7.04 1.71 2.42
C VAL A 68 5.55 1.85 2.74
N LEU A 69 4.93 2.92 2.22
CA LEU A 69 3.50 3.10 2.26
C LEU A 69 2.96 2.98 0.84
N LEU A 70 2.06 2.02 0.65
CA LEU A 70 1.34 1.82 -0.59
C LEU A 70 -0.10 2.31 -0.43
N ARG A 71 -0.68 2.82 -1.51
CA ARG A 71 -2.10 3.16 -1.61
C ARG A 71 -2.73 2.55 -2.85
N ARG A 72 -4.04 2.33 -2.80
CA ARG A 72 -4.84 1.96 -3.97
C ARG A 72 -6.22 2.58 -3.81
N LYS A 73 -6.80 3.12 -4.88
CA LYS A 73 -8.18 3.62 -4.82
C LYS A 73 -9.10 2.47 -4.45
N LYS A 74 -9.94 2.64 -3.42
CA LYS A 74 -10.98 1.68 -3.13
C LYS A 74 -11.86 1.59 -4.37
N ARG A 75 -12.24 0.38 -4.78
CA ARG A 75 -13.37 0.30 -5.69
C ARG A 75 -14.53 0.92 -4.92
N GLY A 76 -15.01 2.07 -5.38
CA GLY A 76 -16.26 2.61 -4.88
C GLY A 76 -17.27 1.48 -4.92
N ASP A 77 -18.09 1.40 -3.89
CA ASP A 77 -19.19 0.45 -3.79
C ASP A 77 -19.93 0.36 -5.13
N ALA A 78 -19.52 -0.59 -5.98
CA ALA A 78 -20.11 -0.85 -7.28
C ALA A 78 -21.43 -1.63 -7.11
N THR A 79 -21.98 -1.66 -5.89
CA THR A 79 -23.26 -2.27 -5.55
C THR A 79 -24.42 -1.27 -5.59
N GLN A 80 -24.21 0.00 -5.95
CA GLN A 80 -25.32 0.80 -6.46
C GLN A 80 -25.42 0.62 -7.99
N ASN A 81 -25.92 -0.54 -8.39
CA ASN A 81 -26.52 -0.71 -9.72
C ASN A 81 -28.03 -0.45 -9.56
N PRO A 82 -28.56 0.77 -9.83
CA PRO A 82 -30.00 1.03 -9.71
C PRO A 82 -30.84 0.34 -10.81
N ASP A 83 -30.22 -0.33 -11.78
CA ASP A 83 -30.88 -0.89 -12.98
C ASP A 83 -31.00 -2.42 -12.97
N GLN A 84 -31.29 -3.04 -11.82
CA GLN A 84 -31.78 -4.42 -11.82
C GLN A 84 -33.31 -4.40 -11.82
N PRO A 85 -33.99 -4.62 -12.98
CA PRO A 85 -35.42 -4.77 -12.96
C PRO A 85 -35.72 -6.05 -12.18
N ALA A 86 -36.56 -5.91 -11.15
CA ALA A 86 -37.15 -7.05 -10.49
C ALA A 86 -38.15 -7.68 -11.46
N LEU A 87 -37.98 -8.99 -11.68
CA LEU A 87 -38.82 -9.94 -12.43
C LEU A 87 -38.56 -10.03 -13.94
#